data_AF-A0A2Y9D6J4-F1
#
_entry.id   AF-A0A2Y9D6J4-F1
#
_cell.length_a   1.000
_cell.length_b   1.000
_cell.length_c   1.000
_cell.angle_alpha   90.00
_cell.angle_beta   90.00
_cell.angle_gamma   90.00
#
_symmetry.space_group_name_H-M   'P 1'
#
loop_
_entity.id
_entity.type
_entity.pdbx_description
1 polymer ?
#
loop_
_entity_poly.entity_id
_entity_poly.type
_entity_poly.pdbx_seq_one_letter_code
_entity_poly.pdbx_strand_id
1 'polypeptide(L)'
;MCGCTHSTQDQLPHSEGGSNPSTAPTSTLAPRKMPKSISISKQLASIKALQKGSDLEKAMATFALTFRNACDPDGKLGKATARSLLHTQFGAFTEGQETKPEYRELLSELEEHTGNKLDFEDFMILLLSITVMSDLLQDVWSVKITK
;
A
#
# COMPACT_ATOMS: atom_id res chain seq x y z
N MET A 1 9.64 55.65 25.66
CA MET A 1 9.52 54.23 26.09
C MET A 1 8.86 54.20 27.46
N CYS A 2 7.61 53.74 27.52
CA CYS A 2 6.92 53.42 28.77
C CYS A 2 7.29 52.00 29.19
N GLY A 3 7.69 51.81 30.44
CA GLY A 3 7.91 50.51 31.06
C GLY A 3 7.59 50.61 32.55
N CYS A 4 6.42 50.09 32.92
CA CYS A 4 5.93 49.97 34.30
C CYS A 4 6.74 48.92 35.08
N THR A 5 6.73 49.00 36.42
CA THR A 5 6.35 47.89 37.32
C THR A 5 6.53 48.32 38.77
N HIS A 6 5.46 48.21 39.58
CA HIS A 6 5.57 47.98 41.01
C HIS A 6 4.27 47.35 41.54
N SER A 7 4.47 46.32 42.37
CA SER A 7 3.66 45.95 43.55
C SER A 7 2.31 45.28 43.32
N THR A 8 1.85 44.28 44.07
CA THR A 8 2.32 43.58 45.29
C THR A 8 1.68 42.18 45.29
N GLN A 9 2.38 41.19 45.83
CA GLN A 9 1.84 39.89 46.21
C GLN A 9 1.48 39.93 47.70
N ASP A 10 0.26 39.55 48.05
CA ASP A 10 -0.09 39.21 49.43
C ASP A 10 -0.93 37.93 49.47
N GLN A 11 -0.64 37.10 50.48
CA GLN A 11 -1.00 35.69 50.59
C GLN A 11 -2.20 35.44 51.53
N LEU A 12 -3.01 34.44 51.14
CA LEU A 12 -3.71 33.41 51.96
C LEU A 12 -4.92 33.80 52.86
N PRO A 13 -5.73 32.84 53.37
CA PRO A 13 -6.45 31.73 52.69
C PRO A 13 -7.91 31.54 53.21
N HIS A 14 -8.60 30.48 52.72
CA HIS A 14 -9.90 29.89 53.12
C HIS A 14 -11.16 30.31 52.33
N SER A 15 -11.81 29.33 51.66
CA SER A 15 -12.98 28.64 52.22
C SER A 15 -13.46 27.52 51.28
N GLU A 16 -13.89 26.40 51.87
CA GLU A 16 -14.38 25.19 51.22
C GLU A 16 -15.72 25.36 50.48
N GLY A 17 -15.95 24.56 49.43
CA GLY A 17 -17.31 24.19 49.00
C GLY A 17 -17.49 23.85 47.51
N GLY A 18 -17.70 22.57 47.19
CA GLY A 18 -18.65 22.16 46.15
C GLY A 18 -18.12 21.57 44.83
N SER A 19 -18.05 20.23 44.78
CA SER A 19 -18.53 19.32 43.72
C SER A 19 -18.36 19.68 42.22
N ASN A 20 -17.49 18.96 41.50
CA ASN A 20 -17.80 18.17 40.28
C ASN A 20 -16.52 17.74 39.53
N PRO A 21 -16.23 16.44 39.35
CA PRO A 21 -15.44 15.99 38.21
C PRO A 21 -16.39 15.81 37.01
N SER A 22 -16.30 16.72 36.04
CA SER A 22 -16.95 16.56 34.73
C SER A 22 -16.27 15.39 33.99
N THR A 23 -16.74 14.17 34.24
CA THR A 23 -16.41 12.98 33.44
C THR A 23 -16.93 13.17 32.02
N ALA A 24 -16.03 13.46 31.08
CA ALA A 24 -16.32 13.34 29.67
C ALA A 24 -16.70 11.88 29.35
N PRO A 25 -17.77 11.62 28.57
CA PRO A 25 -18.09 10.26 28.19
C PRO A 25 -16.99 9.74 27.25
N THR A 26 -16.23 8.75 27.72
CA THR A 26 -15.39 7.93 26.86
C THR A 26 -16.31 7.25 25.85
N SER A 27 -16.36 7.77 24.64
CA SER A 27 -16.99 7.12 23.50
C SER A 27 -16.17 5.88 23.17
N THR A 28 -16.53 4.74 23.79
CA THR A 28 -16.06 3.43 23.38
C THR A 28 -16.68 3.14 22.02
N LEU A 29 -16.00 3.57 20.96
CA LEU A 29 -16.29 3.17 19.60
C LEU A 29 -16.15 1.65 19.52
N ALA A 30 -17.28 0.96 19.47
CA ALA A 30 -17.32 -0.47 19.23
C ALA A 30 -16.51 -0.80 17.96
N PRO A 31 -15.76 -1.92 17.93
CA PRO A 31 -14.96 -2.28 16.76
C PRO A 31 -15.88 -2.39 15.54
N ARG A 32 -15.69 -1.48 14.58
CA ARG A 32 -16.38 -1.54 13.29
C ARG A 32 -15.99 -2.88 12.68
N LYS A 33 -16.95 -3.81 12.53
CA LYS A 33 -16.74 -5.06 11.79
C LYS A 33 -16.24 -4.67 10.40
N MET A 34 -14.93 -4.81 10.17
CA MET A 34 -14.36 -4.51 8.87
C MET A 34 -14.93 -5.51 7.86
N PRO A 35 -15.41 -5.06 6.69
CA PRO A 35 -15.85 -5.96 5.63
C PRO A 35 -14.73 -6.96 5.33
N LYS A 36 -15.06 -8.26 5.31
CA LYS A 36 -14.10 -9.29 4.90
C LYS A 36 -13.63 -8.96 3.48
N SER A 37 -12.33 -8.85 3.27
CA SER A 37 -11.79 -8.65 1.91
C SER A 37 -12.19 -9.84 1.04
N ILE A 38 -12.68 -9.56 -0.16
CA ILE A 38 -13.02 -10.59 -1.15
C ILE A 38 -11.71 -11.03 -1.80
N SER A 39 -11.48 -12.34 -1.94
CA SER A 39 -10.28 -12.83 -2.62
C SER A 39 -10.31 -12.50 -4.12
N ILE A 40 -9.13 -12.30 -4.71
CA ILE A 40 -8.97 -12.04 -6.14
C ILE A 40 -9.63 -13.15 -6.98
N SER A 41 -9.46 -14.42 -6.61
CA SER A 41 -10.08 -15.55 -7.30
C SER A 41 -11.61 -15.44 -7.33
N LYS A 42 -12.22 -14.97 -6.23
CA LYS A 42 -13.68 -14.77 -6.15
C LYS A 42 -14.12 -13.55 -6.96
N GLN A 43 -13.32 -12.49 -7.01
CA GLN A 43 -13.57 -11.33 -7.88
C GLN A 43 -13.47 -11.72 -9.36
N LEU A 44 -12.44 -12.46 -9.76
CA LEU A 44 -12.26 -12.95 -11.13
C LEU A 44 -13.44 -13.83 -11.57
N ALA A 45 -13.87 -14.77 -10.72
CA ALA A 45 -15.01 -15.64 -11.02
C ALA A 45 -16.33 -14.89 -11.23
N SER A 46 -16.46 -13.68 -10.67
CA SER A 46 -17.65 -12.84 -10.86
C SER A 46 -17.69 -12.12 -12.21
N ILE A 47 -16.56 -12.05 -12.93
CA ILE A 47 -16.47 -11.39 -14.23
C ILE A 47 -16.91 -12.40 -15.31
N LYS A 48 -18.16 -12.30 -15.77
CA LYS A 48 -18.75 -13.22 -16.77
C LYS A 48 -17.91 -13.36 -18.04
N ALA A 49 -17.29 -12.28 -18.51
CA ALA A 49 -16.45 -12.30 -19.70
C ALA A 49 -15.23 -13.25 -19.57
N LEU A 50 -14.67 -13.40 -18.36
CA LEU A 50 -13.50 -14.25 -18.13
C LEU A 50 -13.82 -15.75 -18.10
N GLN A 51 -15.10 -16.15 -18.00
CA GLN A 51 -15.48 -17.56 -18.01
C GLN A 51 -15.09 -18.26 -19.30
N LYS A 52 -15.10 -17.52 -20.42
CA LYS A 52 -14.66 -17.97 -21.74
C LYS A 52 -13.38 -17.26 -22.20
N GLY A 53 -12.78 -16.46 -21.32
CA GLY A 53 -11.58 -15.69 -21.64
C GLY A 53 -10.36 -16.59 -21.78
N SER A 54 -9.44 -16.18 -22.66
CA SER A 54 -8.10 -16.73 -22.80
C SER A 54 -7.27 -16.55 -21.53
N ASP A 55 -6.17 -17.27 -21.43
CA ASP A 55 -5.25 -17.14 -20.30
C ASP A 55 -4.62 -15.74 -20.22
N LEU A 56 -4.40 -15.09 -21.38
CA LEU A 56 -3.92 -13.72 -21.44
C LEU A 56 -4.96 -12.74 -20.87
N GLU A 57 -6.23 -12.86 -21.24
CA GLU A 57 -7.30 -12.01 -20.68
C GLU A 57 -7.44 -12.20 -19.17
N LYS A 58 -7.33 -13.45 -18.69
CA LYS A 58 -7.35 -13.75 -17.25
C LYS A 58 -6.14 -13.16 -16.52
N ALA A 59 -4.95 -13.23 -17.11
CA ALA A 59 -3.75 -12.61 -16.56
C ALA A 59 -3.91 -11.08 -16.46
N MET A 60 -4.39 -10.43 -17.54
CA MET A 60 -4.64 -8.98 -17.56
C MET A 60 -5.68 -8.57 -16.51
N ALA A 61 -6.78 -9.31 -16.38
CA ALA A 61 -7.78 -9.04 -15.35
C ALA A 61 -7.23 -9.24 -13.93
N THR A 62 -6.31 -10.20 -13.75
CA THR A 62 -5.63 -10.41 -12.47
C THR A 62 -4.76 -9.21 -12.12
N PHE A 63 -3.96 -8.69 -13.06
CA PHE A 63 -3.16 -7.48 -12.83
C PHE A 63 -4.03 -6.26 -12.50
N ALA A 64 -5.11 -6.04 -13.26
CA ALA A 64 -6.03 -4.94 -13.02
C ALA A 64 -6.73 -5.02 -11.66
N LEU A 65 -7.15 -6.22 -11.23
CA LEU A 65 -7.77 -6.41 -9.92
C LEU A 65 -6.76 -6.25 -8.78
N THR A 66 -5.55 -6.76 -8.92
CA THR A 66 -4.47 -6.58 -7.93
C THR A 66 -4.19 -5.11 -7.71
N PHE A 67 -4.02 -4.34 -8.80
CA PHE A 67 -3.84 -2.90 -8.73
C PHE A 67 -5.03 -2.23 -8.00
N ARG A 68 -6.25 -2.46 -8.50
CA ARG A 68 -7.46 -1.85 -7.95
C ARG A 68 -7.69 -2.15 -6.47
N ASN A 69 -7.36 -3.36 -6.02
CA ASN A 69 -7.52 -3.75 -4.62
C ASN A 69 -6.48 -3.11 -3.69
N ALA A 70 -5.33 -2.69 -4.23
CA ALA A 70 -4.24 -2.09 -3.49
C ALA A 70 -4.18 -0.56 -3.58
N CYS A 71 -4.92 0.04 -4.53
CA CYS A 71 -5.02 1.49 -4.66
C CYS A 71 -5.69 2.15 -3.46
N ASP A 72 -5.25 3.37 -3.20
CA ASP A 72 -5.90 4.30 -2.30
C ASP A 72 -7.24 4.81 -2.90
N PRO A 73 -8.08 5.51 -2.12
CA PRO A 73 -9.33 6.07 -2.60
C PRO A 73 -9.21 7.05 -3.78
N ASP A 74 -8.01 7.60 -4.02
CA ASP A 74 -7.70 8.46 -5.16
C ASP A 74 -7.42 7.67 -6.46
N GLY A 75 -7.48 6.33 -6.40
CA GLY A 75 -7.24 5.45 -7.54
C GLY A 75 -5.78 5.26 -7.91
N LYS A 76 -4.85 5.73 -7.06
CA LYS A 76 -3.41 5.58 -7.26
C LYS A 76 -2.82 4.59 -6.25
N LEU A 77 -1.71 3.97 -6.62
CA LEU A 77 -0.99 2.99 -5.80
C LEU A 77 0.23 3.64 -5.16
N GLY A 78 0.30 3.63 -3.83
CA GLY A 78 1.48 4.08 -3.11
C GLY A 78 2.70 3.19 -3.38
N LYS A 79 3.88 3.80 -3.53
CA LYS A 79 5.15 3.09 -3.80
C LYS A 79 5.48 2.01 -2.76
N ALA A 80 5.29 2.29 -1.47
CA ALA A 80 5.48 1.31 -0.40
C ALA A 80 4.54 0.09 -0.55
N THR A 81 3.28 0.33 -0.91
CA THR A 81 2.31 -0.75 -1.19
C THR A 81 2.71 -1.52 -2.45
N ALA A 82 3.17 -0.84 -3.50
CA ALA A 82 3.69 -1.49 -4.71
C ALA A 82 4.86 -2.41 -4.39
N ARG A 83 5.84 -1.95 -3.59
CA ARG A 83 6.95 -2.78 -3.13
C ARG A 83 6.48 -4.03 -2.36
N SER A 84 5.50 -3.86 -1.47
CA SER A 84 4.91 -5.00 -0.74
C SER A 84 4.22 -5.99 -1.68
N LEU A 85 3.53 -5.51 -2.72
CA LEU A 85 2.95 -6.37 -3.75
C LEU A 85 4.01 -7.15 -4.51
N LEU A 86 5.13 -6.54 -4.88
CA LEU A 86 6.22 -7.24 -5.54
C LEU A 86 6.77 -8.37 -4.66
N HIS A 87 7.07 -8.06 -3.40
CA HIS A 87 7.57 -9.06 -2.47
C HIS A 87 6.58 -10.23 -2.26
N THR A 88 5.27 -9.95 -2.21
CA THR A 88 4.25 -10.96 -1.88
C THR A 88 3.70 -11.72 -3.08
N GLN A 89 3.56 -11.08 -4.23
CA GLN A 89 2.96 -11.66 -5.44
C GLN A 89 4.00 -12.09 -6.49
N PHE A 90 5.18 -11.45 -6.50
CA PHE A 90 6.26 -11.72 -7.45
C PHE A 90 7.47 -12.43 -6.83
N GLY A 91 7.42 -12.80 -5.54
CA GLY A 91 8.57 -13.36 -4.81
C GLY A 91 9.27 -14.52 -5.52
N ALA A 92 8.53 -15.42 -6.17
CA ALA A 92 9.12 -16.53 -6.92
C ALA A 92 9.86 -16.09 -8.20
N PHE A 93 9.42 -15.02 -8.87
CA PHE A 93 10.09 -14.48 -10.05
C PHE A 93 11.29 -13.61 -9.71
N THR A 94 11.30 -13.04 -8.51
CA THR A 94 12.36 -12.15 -8.05
C THR A 94 13.38 -12.86 -7.16
N GLU A 95 13.17 -14.15 -6.86
CA GLU A 95 14.11 -14.97 -6.12
C GLU A 95 15.48 -15.02 -6.83
N GLY A 96 16.55 -14.75 -6.09
CA GLY A 96 17.91 -14.63 -6.63
C GLY A 96 18.20 -13.33 -7.41
N GLN A 97 17.16 -12.64 -7.89
CA GLN A 97 17.28 -11.37 -8.62
C GLN A 97 17.61 -10.19 -7.71
N GLU A 98 17.35 -10.30 -6.40
CA GLU A 98 17.54 -9.24 -5.40
C GLU A 98 18.97 -8.71 -5.31
N THR A 99 19.95 -9.50 -5.76
CA THR A 99 21.36 -9.13 -5.77
C THR A 99 21.76 -8.31 -7.01
N LYS A 100 20.94 -8.31 -8.08
CA LYS A 100 21.22 -7.58 -9.31
C LYS A 100 21.12 -6.07 -9.06
N PRO A 101 22.12 -5.26 -9.49
CA PRO A 101 22.13 -3.82 -9.26
C PRO A 101 20.87 -3.11 -9.75
N GLU A 102 20.39 -3.47 -10.94
CA GLU A 102 19.20 -2.89 -11.56
C GLU A 102 17.94 -3.14 -10.70
N TYR A 103 17.81 -4.34 -10.11
CA TYR A 103 16.67 -4.68 -9.24
C TYR A 103 16.71 -3.92 -7.92
N ARG A 104 17.92 -3.72 -7.36
CA ARG A 104 18.09 -2.89 -6.16
C ARG A 104 17.78 -1.43 -6.41
N GLU A 105 18.13 -0.90 -7.57
CA GLU A 105 17.80 0.47 -7.97
C GLU A 105 16.29 0.65 -8.07
N LEU A 106 15.60 -0.26 -8.77
CA LEU A 106 14.14 -0.27 -8.87
C LEU A 106 13.45 -0.34 -7.50
N LEU A 107 13.91 -1.23 -6.62
CA LEU A 107 13.36 -1.33 -5.26
C LEU A 107 13.60 -0.06 -4.44
N SER A 108 14.76 0.59 -4.61
CA SER A 108 15.11 1.83 -3.91
C SER A 108 14.21 2.98 -4.35
N GLU A 109 13.85 3.07 -5.64
CA GLU A 109 12.89 4.06 -6.15
C GLU A 109 11.50 3.91 -5.50
N LEU A 110 11.08 2.66 -5.24
CA LEU A 110 9.84 2.36 -4.53
C LEU A 110 9.92 2.59 -3.01
N GLU A 111 11.13 2.71 -2.46
CA GLU A 111 11.40 3.02 -1.06
C GLU A 111 11.51 4.52 -0.80
N GLU A 112 11.85 5.28 -1.84
CA GLU A 112 11.91 6.73 -1.77
C GLU A 112 10.54 7.28 -1.35
N HIS A 113 10.52 7.99 -0.22
CA HIS A 113 9.31 8.62 0.35
C HIS A 113 8.92 9.89 -0.43
N THR A 114 9.09 9.86 -1.75
CA THR A 114 8.55 10.85 -2.65
C THR A 114 7.05 10.61 -2.78
N GLY A 115 6.24 11.68 -2.66
CA GLY A 115 4.78 11.59 -2.68
C GLY A 115 4.17 11.18 -4.03
N ASN A 116 4.98 10.71 -4.98
CA ASN A 116 4.50 10.24 -6.27
C ASN A 116 3.93 8.83 -6.14
N LYS A 117 2.64 8.71 -6.45
CA LYS A 117 1.92 7.44 -6.53
C LYS A 117 1.86 6.97 -7.98
N LEU A 118 1.80 5.67 -8.15
CA LEU A 118 1.71 5.01 -9.45
C LEU A 118 0.24 4.99 -9.92
N ASP A 119 -0.03 5.33 -11.17
CA ASP A 119 -1.27 4.83 -11.79
C ASP A 119 -1.10 3.43 -12.36
N PHE A 120 -2.13 2.97 -13.06
CA PHE A 120 -2.16 1.64 -13.64
C PHE A 120 -1.11 1.49 -14.75
N GLU A 121 -0.83 2.54 -15.52
CA GLU A 121 0.20 2.50 -16.55
C GLU A 121 1.58 2.33 -15.91
N ASP A 122 1.90 3.17 -14.92
CA ASP A 122 3.14 3.07 -14.14
C ASP A 122 3.29 1.68 -13.50
N PHE A 123 2.21 1.14 -12.94
CA PHE A 123 2.21 -0.20 -12.35
C PHE A 123 2.48 -1.29 -13.40
N MET A 124 1.89 -1.21 -14.59
CA MET A 124 2.14 -2.17 -15.66
C MET A 124 3.57 -2.08 -16.18
N ILE A 125 4.14 -0.87 -16.27
CA ILE A 125 5.55 -0.65 -16.60
C ILE A 125 6.43 -1.32 -15.53
N LEU A 126 6.13 -1.15 -14.25
CA LEU A 126 6.86 -1.81 -13.16
C LEU A 126 6.85 -3.34 -13.29
N LEU A 127 5.68 -3.94 -13.57
CA LEU A 127 5.56 -5.39 -13.77
C LEU A 127 6.37 -5.88 -14.99
N LEU A 128 6.36 -5.11 -16.07
CA LEU A 128 7.14 -5.40 -17.27
C LEU A 128 8.65 -5.31 -17.00
N SER A 129 9.10 -4.26 -16.31
CA SER A 129 10.50 -4.08 -15.94
C SER A 129 11.00 -5.28 -15.14
N ILE A 130 10.26 -5.73 -14.13
CA ILE A 130 10.62 -6.90 -13.31
C ILE A 130 10.66 -8.16 -14.17
N THR A 131 9.69 -8.34 -15.06
CA THR A 131 9.66 -9.48 -15.98
C THR A 131 10.91 -9.53 -16.86
N VAL A 132 11.36 -8.38 -17.38
CA VAL A 132 12.56 -8.28 -18.22
C VAL A 132 13.85 -8.51 -17.41
N MET A 133 13.89 -8.04 -16.17
CA MET A 133 15.06 -8.17 -15.29
C MET A 133 15.18 -9.57 -14.69
N SER A 134 14.06 -10.26 -14.53
CA SER A 134 14.00 -11.66 -14.10
C SER A 134 14.49 -12.61 -15.20
N ASP A 135 14.81 -13.84 -14.81
CA ASP A 135 15.23 -14.86 -15.76
C ASP A 135 14.04 -15.47 -16.55
N LEU A 136 12.79 -15.04 -16.26
CA LEU A 136 11.57 -15.59 -16.86
C LEU A 136 11.56 -15.59 -18.40
N LEU A 137 12.00 -14.49 -19.04
CA LEU A 137 12.06 -14.46 -20.51
C LEU A 137 13.09 -15.44 -21.06
N GLN A 138 14.23 -15.58 -20.39
CA GLN A 138 15.25 -16.56 -20.75
C GLN A 138 14.71 -17.97 -20.60
N ASP A 139 14.03 -18.26 -19.49
CA ASP A 139 13.40 -19.56 -19.24
C ASP A 139 12.38 -19.89 -20.35
N VAL A 140 11.47 -18.97 -20.66
CA VAL A 140 10.48 -19.13 -21.74
C VAL A 140 11.13 -19.37 -23.10
N TRP A 141 12.23 -18.68 -23.41
CA TRP A 141 12.94 -18.87 -24.67
C TRP A 141 13.78 -20.15 -24.71
N SER A 142 14.32 -20.59 -23.56
CA SER A 142 15.16 -21.78 -23.45
C SER A 142 14.39 -23.10 -23.66
N VAL A 143 13.07 -23.10 -23.43
CA VAL A 143 12.18 -24.27 -23.62
C VAL A 143 12.17 -24.77 -25.08
N LYS A 144 12.70 -24.00 -26.05
CA LYS A 144 12.79 -24.43 -27.46
C LYS A 144 13.92 -25.41 -27.80
N ILE A 145 14.69 -25.93 -26.84
CA ILE A 145 15.75 -26.92 -27.14
C ILE A 145 15.71 -28.11 -26.18
N THR A 146 14.56 -28.75 -26.03
CA THR A 146 14.52 -30.17 -25.65
C THR A 146 13.46 -30.87 -26.48
N LYS A 147 13.91 -31.90 -27.20
CA LYS A 147 13.29 -32.64 -28.31
C LYS A 147 11.79 -32.90 -28.21
#